data_AF-A0A6J6DSN4-F1
#
_entry.id   AF-A0A6J6DSN4-F1
#
_cell.length_a   1.000
_cell.length_b   1.000
_cell.length_c   1.000
_cell.angle_alpha   90.00
_cell.angle_beta   90.00
_cell.angle_gamma   90.00
#
_symmetry.space_group_name_H-M   'P 1'
#
loop_
_entity.id
_entity.type
_entity.pdbx_description
1 polymer ?
#
loop_
_entity_poly.entity_id
_entity_poly.type
_entity_poly.pdbx_seq_one_letter_code
_entity_poly.pdbx_strand_id
1 'polypeptide(L)'
;MPARNTIFLSFATAVAETRGAHDVFIGVNAVDYSGYPDCRPEFIEAFEVMANLATREGVEGGRLRIRTPLIDLTKAEIIQLGLSLGVNYGATMSCYDPAADGGACGHCDACLLRARGFADAAVDDPTRYSKSSTSDL
;
A
#
# COMPACT_ATOMS: atom_id res chain seq x y z
N MET A 1 -5.23 -5.06 -12.18
CA MET A 1 -3.96 -5.65 -12.66
C MET A 1 -3.72 -6.94 -11.89
N PRO A 2 -3.70 -8.12 -12.54
CA PRO A 2 -3.46 -9.39 -11.85
C PRO A 2 -1.99 -9.52 -11.40
N ALA A 3 -1.78 -10.01 -10.17
CA ALA A 3 -0.47 -10.45 -9.64
C ALA A 3 0.70 -9.43 -9.73
N ARG A 4 0.41 -8.13 -9.70
CA ARG A 4 1.45 -7.10 -9.80
C ARG A 4 2.41 -7.11 -8.61
N ASN A 5 1.93 -7.46 -7.41
CA ASN A 5 2.76 -7.47 -6.21
C ASN A 5 3.81 -8.58 -6.29
N THR A 6 3.56 -9.67 -7.00
CA THR A 6 4.58 -10.69 -7.29
C THR A 6 5.76 -10.08 -8.02
N ILE A 7 5.50 -9.26 -9.05
CA ILE A 7 6.57 -8.59 -9.81
C ILE A 7 7.33 -7.61 -8.93
N PHE A 8 6.60 -6.77 -8.18
CA PHE A 8 7.22 -5.77 -7.29
C PHE A 8 8.07 -6.41 -6.19
N LEU A 9 7.57 -7.47 -5.55
CA LEU A 9 8.30 -8.19 -4.53
C LEU A 9 9.55 -8.87 -5.12
N SER A 10 9.50 -9.44 -6.33
CA SER A 10 10.69 -9.99 -7.00
C SER A 10 11.78 -8.94 -7.22
N PHE A 11 11.39 -7.73 -7.65
CA PHE A 11 12.35 -6.63 -7.77
C PHE A 11 12.89 -6.19 -6.40
N ALA A 12 12.02 -6.06 -5.40
CA ALA A 12 12.41 -5.66 -4.06
C ALA A 12 13.38 -6.66 -3.42
N THR A 13 13.17 -7.97 -3.62
CA THR A 13 14.08 -9.03 -3.19
C THR A 13 15.47 -8.87 -3.80
N ALA A 14 15.58 -8.66 -5.12
CA ALA A 14 16.86 -8.46 -5.78
C ALA A 14 17.58 -7.19 -5.28
N VAL A 15 16.83 -6.10 -5.05
CA VAL A 15 17.39 -4.87 -4.46
C VAL A 15 17.85 -5.11 -3.02
N ALA A 16 17.06 -5.82 -2.21
CA ALA A 16 17.41 -6.12 -0.83
C ALA A 16 18.70 -6.94 -0.74
N GLU A 17 18.82 -8.00 -1.55
CA GLU A 17 20.03 -8.84 -1.60
C GLU A 17 21.26 -8.04 -2.00
N THR A 18 21.18 -7.25 -3.08
CA THR A 18 22.32 -6.44 -3.56
C THR A 18 22.71 -5.31 -2.61
N ARG A 19 21.85 -4.94 -1.67
CA ARG A 19 22.09 -3.90 -0.65
C ARG A 19 22.41 -4.46 0.73
N GLY A 20 22.38 -5.79 0.91
CA GLY A 20 22.51 -6.41 2.23
C GLY A 20 21.36 -6.05 3.18
N ALA A 21 20.17 -5.80 2.65
CA ALA A 21 18.98 -5.53 3.46
C ALA A 21 18.23 -6.83 3.78
N HIS A 22 17.72 -6.93 5.01
CA HIS A 22 17.02 -8.12 5.50
C HIS A 22 15.50 -7.95 5.62
N ASP A 23 15.00 -6.73 5.51
CA ASP A 23 13.58 -6.43 5.63
C ASP A 23 13.09 -5.66 4.38
N VAL A 24 12.04 -6.18 3.74
CA VAL A 24 11.32 -5.51 2.66
C VAL A 24 9.94 -5.14 3.18
N PHE A 25 9.62 -3.85 3.20
CA PHE A 25 8.33 -3.36 3.65
C PHE A 25 7.39 -3.16 2.46
N ILE A 26 6.16 -3.66 2.55
CA ILE A 26 5.11 -3.43 1.57
C ILE A 26 3.78 -3.08 2.26
N GLY A 27 3.16 -1.99 1.81
CA GLY A 27 1.90 -1.47 2.36
C GLY A 27 0.64 -2.17 1.83
N VAL A 28 0.68 -3.51 1.64
CA VAL A 28 -0.53 -4.26 1.28
C VAL A 28 -1.54 -4.22 2.42
N ASN A 29 -2.81 -4.31 2.04
CA ASN A 29 -3.94 -4.29 2.95
C ASN A 29 -4.93 -5.37 2.51
N ALA A 30 -5.34 -6.23 3.44
CA ALA A 30 -6.23 -7.37 3.17
C ALA A 30 -7.68 -7.12 3.60
N VAL A 31 -7.90 -6.20 4.55
CA VAL A 31 -9.21 -5.96 5.18
C VAL A 31 -10.18 -5.25 4.23
N ASP A 32 -9.75 -4.18 3.57
CA ASP A 32 -10.64 -3.33 2.75
C ASP A 32 -10.80 -3.84 1.31
N TYR A 33 -10.86 -5.17 1.19
CA TYR A 33 -11.00 -6.02 0.00
C TYR A 33 -11.03 -5.29 -1.35
N SER A 34 -9.86 -5.19 -1.98
CA SER A 34 -9.72 -4.84 -3.40
C SER A 34 -9.92 -6.04 -4.35
N GLY A 35 -10.13 -7.25 -3.81
CA GLY A 35 -10.23 -8.49 -4.59
C GLY A 35 -8.91 -9.05 -5.10
N TYR A 36 -7.76 -8.45 -4.74
CA TYR A 36 -6.45 -8.88 -5.22
C TYR A 36 -5.87 -10.04 -4.36
N PRO A 37 -5.67 -11.24 -4.93
CA PRO A 37 -5.12 -12.39 -4.20
C PRO A 37 -3.68 -12.17 -3.72
N ASP A 38 -2.91 -11.33 -4.41
CA ASP A 38 -1.51 -10.99 -4.15
C ASP A 38 -1.34 -9.94 -3.03
N CYS A 39 -2.38 -9.67 -2.25
CA CYS A 39 -2.34 -8.84 -1.05
C CYS A 39 -2.58 -9.63 0.25
N ARG A 40 -2.84 -10.94 0.15
CA ARG A 40 -3.26 -11.77 1.30
C ARG A 40 -2.06 -12.26 2.12
N PRO A 41 -2.23 -12.49 3.44
CA PRO A 41 -1.17 -13.01 4.30
C PRO A 41 -0.53 -14.30 3.75
N GLU A 42 -1.32 -15.23 3.23
CA GLU A 42 -0.83 -16.52 2.73
C GLU A 42 0.05 -16.35 1.48
N PHE A 43 -0.28 -15.38 0.62
CA PHE A 43 0.57 -15.04 -0.52
C PHE A 43 1.90 -14.44 -0.06
N ILE A 44 1.86 -13.52 0.92
CA ILE A 44 3.06 -12.86 1.44
C ILE A 44 3.98 -13.88 2.11
N GLU A 45 3.44 -14.78 2.92
CA GLU A 45 4.20 -15.85 3.57
C GLU A 45 4.83 -16.79 2.53
N ALA A 46 4.04 -17.24 1.55
CA ALA A 46 4.55 -18.10 0.47
C ALA A 46 5.65 -17.41 -0.35
N PHE A 47 5.50 -16.11 -0.63
CA PHE A 47 6.52 -15.33 -1.32
C PHE A 47 7.80 -15.20 -0.48
N GLU A 48 7.70 -14.93 0.82
CA GLU A 48 8.87 -14.85 1.71
C GLU A 48 9.66 -16.16 1.71
N VAL A 49 8.97 -17.31 1.83
CA VAL A 49 9.60 -18.62 1.77
C VAL A 49 10.35 -18.81 0.45
N MET A 50 9.69 -18.52 -0.68
CA MET A 50 10.31 -18.62 -2.00
C MET A 50 11.52 -17.69 -2.15
N ALA A 51 11.41 -16.44 -1.72
CA ALA A 51 12.49 -15.46 -1.82
C ALA A 51 13.74 -15.88 -1.04
N ASN A 52 13.57 -16.50 0.13
CA ASN A 52 14.70 -17.02 0.91
C ASN A 52 15.38 -18.23 0.24
N LEU A 53 14.67 -19.01 -0.59
CA LEU A 53 15.29 -20.05 -1.42
C LEU A 53 16.04 -19.50 -2.63
N ALA A 54 15.73 -18.26 -3.04
CA ALA A 54 16.23 -17.65 -4.26
C ALA A 54 17.44 -16.72 -4.05
N THR A 55 17.82 -16.43 -2.80
CA THR A 55 18.90 -15.49 -2.46
C THR A 55 20.06 -16.21 -1.79
N ARG A 56 21.30 -15.75 -2.06
CA ARG A 56 22.52 -16.27 -1.43
C ARG A 56 22.46 -16.12 0.08
N GLU A 57 22.03 -14.94 0.54
CA GLU A 57 21.87 -14.65 1.97
C GLU A 57 20.92 -15.64 2.64
N GLY A 58 19.79 -15.95 2.01
CA GLY A 58 18.82 -16.91 2.53
C GLY A 58 19.36 -18.34 2.64
N VAL A 59 20.18 -18.78 1.67
CA VAL A 59 20.77 -20.13 1.70
C VAL A 59 22.01 -20.25 2.59
N GLU A 60 22.68 -19.14 2.91
CA GLU A 60 23.86 -19.08 3.80
C GLU A 60 23.50 -18.85 5.29
N GLY A 61 22.20 -18.85 5.63
CA GLY A 61 21.70 -18.77 7.01
C GLY A 61 21.20 -17.40 7.44
N GLY A 62 21.27 -16.40 6.55
CA GLY A 62 20.53 -15.15 6.68
C GLY A 62 19.04 -15.34 6.40
N ARG A 63 18.25 -14.28 6.57
CA ARG A 63 16.81 -14.32 6.29
C ARG A 63 16.27 -12.98 5.82
N LEU A 64 15.71 -12.97 4.62
CA LEU A 64 14.84 -11.90 4.13
C LEU A 64 13.47 -12.03 4.79
N ARG A 65 12.92 -10.89 5.25
CA ARG A 65 11.58 -10.81 5.82
C ARG A 65 10.73 -9.82 5.04
N ILE A 66 9.52 -10.22 4.67
CA ILE A 66 8.53 -9.33 4.07
C ILE A 66 7.65 -8.79 5.19
N ARG A 67 7.68 -7.48 5.39
CA ARG A 67 6.96 -6.77 6.45
C ARG A 67 5.73 -6.09 5.88
N THR A 68 4.57 -6.46 6.40
CA THR A 68 3.27 -5.93 5.97
C THR A 68 2.54 -5.24 7.13
N PRO A 69 3.04 -4.08 7.62
CA PRO A 69 2.54 -3.46 8.84
C PRO A 69 1.08 -2.98 8.78
N LEU A 70 0.49 -2.94 7.58
CA LEU A 70 -0.87 -2.44 7.33
C LEU A 70 -1.85 -3.54 6.92
N ILE A 71 -1.44 -4.82 6.93
CA ILE A 71 -2.20 -5.90 6.29
C ILE A 71 -3.56 -6.15 6.97
N ASP A 72 -3.58 -6.06 8.30
CA ASP A 72 -4.74 -6.33 9.16
C ASP A 72 -5.46 -5.06 9.62
N LEU A 73 -5.02 -3.88 9.19
CA LEU A 73 -5.62 -2.60 9.56
C LEU A 73 -6.76 -2.23 8.60
N THR A 74 -7.81 -1.60 9.09
CA THR A 74 -8.78 -0.88 8.26
C THR A 74 -8.19 0.44 7.73
N LYS A 75 -8.78 1.06 6.70
CA LYS A 75 -8.37 2.39 6.24
C LYS A 75 -8.39 3.44 7.35
N ALA A 76 -9.39 3.39 8.22
CA ALA A 76 -9.48 4.31 9.35
C ALA A 76 -8.29 4.13 10.31
N GLU A 77 -7.95 2.89 10.66
CA GLU A 77 -6.79 2.58 11.50
C GLU A 77 -5.46 2.96 10.83
N ILE A 78 -5.34 2.78 9.51
CA ILE A 78 -4.16 3.23 8.75
C ILE A 78 -4.03 4.76 8.83
N ILE A 79 -5.14 5.49 8.70
CA ILE A 79 -5.15 6.96 8.80
C ILE A 79 -4.75 7.40 10.20
N GLN A 80 -5.34 6.81 11.24
CA GLN A 80 -5.01 7.10 12.63
C GLN A 80 -3.54 6.78 12.94
N LEU A 81 -3.03 5.64 12.46
CA LEU A 81 -1.63 5.27 12.61
C LEU A 81 -0.71 6.31 11.94
N GLY A 82 -0.98 6.70 10.70
CA GLY A 82 -0.18 7.72 10.02
C GLY A 82 -0.20 9.06 10.74
N LEU A 83 -1.36 9.51 11.23
CA LEU A 83 -1.47 10.74 12.02
C LEU A 83 -0.65 10.66 13.31
N SER A 84 -0.71 9.54 14.04
CA SER A 84 0.09 9.34 15.25
C SER A 84 1.61 9.33 14.99
N LEU A 85 2.02 8.98 13.77
CA LEU A 85 3.41 9.01 13.32
C LEU A 85 3.80 10.36 12.67
N GLY A 86 2.89 11.33 12.60
CA GLY A 86 3.14 12.65 12.01
C GLY A 86 3.13 12.69 10.49
N VAL A 87 2.47 11.74 9.82
CA VAL A 87 2.32 11.72 8.36
C VAL A 87 1.48 12.91 7.90
N ASN A 88 2.03 13.71 6.98
CA ASN A 88 1.28 14.73 6.27
C ASN A 88 0.50 14.11 5.11
N TYR A 89 -0.77 13.74 5.34
CA TYR A 89 -1.63 13.15 4.32
C TYR A 89 -1.92 14.08 3.13
N GLY A 90 -1.79 15.40 3.29
CA GLY A 90 -1.94 16.36 2.18
C GLY A 90 -0.80 16.28 1.15
N ALA A 91 0.32 15.64 1.50
CA ALA A 91 1.44 15.37 0.60
C ALA A 91 1.34 14.00 -0.10
N THR A 92 0.26 13.25 0.13
CA THR A 92 0.06 11.90 -0.43
C THR A 92 -0.97 11.92 -1.54
N MET A 93 -0.88 10.96 -2.47
CA MET A 93 -1.82 10.80 -3.58
C MET A 93 -2.27 9.35 -3.68
N SER A 94 -3.59 9.16 -3.69
CA SER A 94 -4.22 7.84 -3.89
C SER A 94 -4.94 7.74 -5.23
N CYS A 95 -5.32 8.87 -5.83
CA CYS A 95 -6.10 8.93 -7.06
C CYS A 95 -5.44 8.18 -8.22
N TYR A 96 -6.23 7.39 -8.96
CA TYR A 96 -5.76 6.68 -10.15
C TYR A 96 -5.71 7.55 -11.41
N ASP A 97 -6.51 8.61 -11.44
CA ASP A 97 -6.65 9.49 -12.60
C ASP A 97 -6.66 10.97 -12.16
N PRO A 98 -5.55 11.48 -11.59
CA PRO A 98 -5.49 12.86 -11.14
C PRO A 98 -5.67 13.83 -12.31
N ALA A 99 -6.35 14.95 -12.06
CA ALA A 99 -6.50 16.01 -13.03
C ALA A 99 -5.14 16.64 -13.39
N ALA A 100 -5.09 17.36 -14.52
CA ALA A 100 -3.85 17.99 -15.00
C ALA A 100 -3.22 18.98 -13.99
N ASP A 101 -4.02 19.53 -13.07
CA ASP A 101 -3.57 20.42 -11.99
C ASP A 101 -3.12 19.68 -10.72
N GLY A 102 -3.08 18.34 -10.77
CA GLY A 102 -2.72 17.43 -9.68
C GLY A 102 -3.86 17.13 -8.71
N GLY A 103 -5.07 17.66 -8.91
CA GLY A 103 -6.22 17.38 -8.05
C GLY A 103 -6.73 15.95 -8.18
N ALA A 104 -7.12 15.34 -7.07
CA ALA A 104 -7.75 14.01 -7.08
C ALA A 104 -9.12 14.06 -7.80
N CYS A 105 -9.46 13.06 -8.60
CA CYS A 105 -10.67 13.08 -9.43
C CYS A 105 -11.98 12.92 -8.65
N GLY A 106 -11.93 12.42 -7.42
CA GLY A 106 -13.10 12.25 -6.56
C GLY A 106 -13.99 11.04 -6.89
N HIS A 107 -13.87 10.44 -8.08
CA HIS A 107 -14.80 9.38 -8.53
C HIS A 107 -14.17 7.98 -8.66
N CYS A 108 -12.85 7.83 -8.70
CA CYS A 108 -12.23 6.50 -8.79
C CYS A 108 -12.27 5.77 -7.44
N ASP A 109 -12.20 4.43 -7.46
CA ASP A 109 -12.24 3.59 -6.25
C ASP A 109 -11.26 4.05 -5.18
N ALA A 110 -10.04 4.44 -5.57
CA ALA A 110 -9.05 4.91 -4.61
C ALA A 110 -9.42 6.24 -3.94
N CYS A 111 -10.10 7.15 -4.66
CA CYS A 111 -10.63 8.38 -4.07
C CYS A 111 -11.78 8.08 -3.11
N LEU A 112 -12.70 7.20 -3.49
CA LEU A 112 -13.86 6.83 -2.68
C LEU A 112 -13.44 6.10 -1.39
N LEU A 113 -12.51 5.15 -1.49
CA LEU A 113 -11.96 4.43 -0.33
C LEU A 113 -11.19 5.36 0.60
N ARG A 114 -10.44 6.32 0.05
CA ARG A 114 -9.71 7.30 0.85
C ARG A 114 -10.67 8.22 1.61
N ALA A 115 -11.63 8.82 0.91
CA ALA A 115 -12.62 9.71 1.52
C ALA A 115 -13.40 9.00 2.63
N ARG A 116 -13.81 7.76 2.39
CA ARG A 116 -14.45 6.90 3.40
C ARG A 116 -13.53 6.65 4.59
N GLY A 117 -12.27 6.30 4.35
CA GLY A 117 -11.30 6.08 5.42
C GLY A 117 -11.13 7.29 6.34
N PHE A 118 -11.08 8.51 5.80
CA PHE A 118 -11.01 9.74 6.60
C PHE A 118 -12.29 9.98 7.40
N ALA A 119 -13.45 9.79 6.75
CA ALA A 119 -14.75 9.89 7.43
C ALA A 119 -14.87 8.88 8.59
N ASP A 120 -14.52 7.61 8.36
CA ASP A 120 -14.55 6.55 9.36
C ASP A 120 -13.52 6.77 10.48
N ALA A 121 -12.39 7.42 10.16
CA ALA A 121 -11.41 7.86 11.15
C ALA A 121 -11.87 9.08 11.96
N ALA A 122 -12.97 9.75 11.59
CA ALA A 122 -13.41 11.02 12.16
C ALA A 122 -12.33 12.12 12.09
N VAL A 123 -11.62 12.20 10.95
CA VAL A 123 -10.59 13.21 10.68
C VAL A 123 -10.88 13.88 9.34
N ASP A 124 -10.62 15.19 9.25
CA ASP A 124 -10.73 15.93 8.00
C ASP A 124 -9.80 15.35 6.92
N ASP A 125 -10.34 15.11 5.73
CA ASP A 125 -9.55 14.66 4.58
C ASP A 125 -8.79 15.85 3.97
N PRO A 126 -7.44 15.89 4.01
CA PRO A 126 -6.66 16.99 3.46
C PRO A 126 -6.51 16.91 1.93
N THR A 127 -7.18 15.96 1.26
CA THR A 127 -7.07 15.76 -0.18
C THR A 127 -7.62 16.96 -0.96
N ARG A 128 -6.79 17.49 -1.87
CA ARG A 128 -7.24 18.47 -2.86
C ARG A 128 -7.93 17.74 -4.01
N TYR A 129 -9.26 17.81 -4.04
CA TYR A 129 -10.06 17.30 -5.15
C TYR A 129 -10.16 18.32 -6.31
N SER A 130 -10.22 17.81 -7.54
CA SER A 130 -10.42 18.63 -8.75
C SER A 130 -11.84 19.22 -8.76
N LYS A 131 -11.97 20.49 -9.16
CA LYS A 131 -13.29 21.16 -9.28
C LYS A 131 -14.20 20.56 -10.34
N SER A 132 -13.67 19.73 -11.25
CA SER A 132 -14.46 19.02 -12.26
C SER A 132 -15.27 17.85 -11.67
N SER A 133 -15.13 17.53 -10.38
CA SER A 133 -15.87 16.45 -9.71
C SER A 133 -17.15 16.89 -9.01
N THR A 134 -17.46 18.20 -9.02
CA THR A 134 -18.73 18.76 -8.52
C THR A 134 -19.55 19.30 -9.69
N SER A 135 -20.10 18.38 -10.48
CA SER A 135 -21.33 18.64 -11.22
C SER A 135 -22.30 17.51 -10.91
N ASP A 136 -23.39 17.89 -10.24
CA ASP A 136 -24.64 17.14 -10.02
C ASP A 136 -24.67 16.12 -8.86
N LEU A 137 -24.83 16.67 -7.64
CA LEU A 137 -25.75 16.15 -6.62
C LEU A 137 -26.63 17.30 -6.11
#